data_AF-A0A352RPN4-F1
#
_entry.id   AF-A0A352RPN4-F1
#
_cell.length_a   1.000
_cell.length_b   1.000
_cell.length_c   1.000
_cell.angle_alpha   90.00
_cell.angle_beta   90.00
_cell.angle_gamma   90.00
#
_symmetry.space_group_name_H-M   'P 1'
#
loop_
_entity.id
_entity.type
_entity.pdbx_description
1 polymer ?
#
loop_
_entity_poly.entity_id
_entity_poly.type
_entity_poly.pdbx_seq_one_letter_code
_entity_poly.pdbx_strand_id
1 'polypeptide(L)' 'MFFLFLLSFAAAVFFGVRWFKSHSFEYLDGVRFSEQLDVDFWLCMATVALALFLGAATFLQ' A
#
# COMPACT_ATOMS: atom_id res chain seq x y z
N MET A 1 19.40 2.57 6.27
CA MET A 1 18.08 2.93 5.68
C MET A 1 17.46 1.75 4.92
N PHE A 2 18.26 0.91 4.27
CA PHE A 2 17.80 -0.31 3.56
C PHE A 2 16.82 -1.22 4.36
N PHE A 3 17.10 -1.51 5.62
CA PHE A 3 16.18 -2.32 6.46
C PHE A 3 14.79 -1.67 6.61
N LEU A 4 14.74 -0.35 6.84
CA LEU A 4 13.49 0.39 6.96
C LEU A 4 12.75 0.48 5.62
N PHE A 5 13.48 0.58 4.52
CA PHE A 5 12.92 0.47 3.17
C PHE A 5 12.23 -0.88 2.97
N LEU A 6 12.93 -1.99 3.25
CA LEU A 6 12.37 -3.33 3.09
C LEU A 6 11.15 -3.56 3.99
N LEU A 7 11.20 -3.08 5.24
CA LEU A 7 10.08 -3.20 6.17
C LEU A 7 8.86 -2.42 5.69
N SER A 8 9.05 -1.19 5.21
CA SER A 8 7.98 -0.34 4.69
C SER A 8 7.38 -0.93 3.39
N PHE A 9 8.24 -1.48 2.53
CA PHE A 9 7.82 -2.16 1.31
C PHE A 9 7.01 -3.42 1.62
N ALA A 10 7.45 -4.25 2.57
CA ALA A 10 6.71 -5.43 2.99
C ALA A 10 5.34 -5.08 3.58
N ALA A 11 5.25 -4.01 4.38
CA ALA A 11 3.99 -3.50 4.92
C ALA A 11 3.05 -3.02 3.79
N ALA A 12 3.57 -2.28 2.81
CA ALA A 12 2.80 -1.86 1.63
C ALA A 12 2.21 -3.04 0.86
N VAL A 13 3.02 -4.07 0.61
CA VAL A 13 2.54 -5.29 -0.06
C VAL A 13 1.47 -5.99 0.78
N PHE A 14 1.65 -6.09 2.10
CA PHE A 14 0.68 -6.73 2.99
C PHE A 14 -0.68 -6.01 2.96
N PHE A 15 -0.70 -4.69 3.17
CA PHE A 15 -1.94 -3.91 3.14
C PHE A 15 -2.56 -3.88 1.75
N GLY A 16 -1.77 -3.78 0.68
CA GLY A 16 -2.26 -3.83 -0.69
C GLY A 16 -2.93 -5.16 -1.04
N VAL A 17 -2.34 -6.30 -0.68
CA VAL A 17 -2.93 -7.63 -0.91
C VAL A 17 -4.19 -7.81 -0.08
N ARG A 18 -4.17 -7.38 1.19
CA ARG A 18 -5.33 -7.45 2.08
C ARG A 18 -6.50 -6.63 1.53
N TRP A 19 -6.23 -5.38 1.17
CA TRP A 19 -7.20 -4.49 0.54
C TRP A 19 -7.78 -5.10 -0.74
N PHE A 20 -6.91 -5.59 -1.64
CA PHE A 20 -7.32 -6.19 -2.90
C PHE A 20 -8.22 -7.41 -2.68
N LYS A 21 -7.89 -8.29 -1.72
CA LYS A 21 -8.73 -9.46 -1.41
C LYS A 21 -10.11 -9.08 -0.87
N SER A 22 -10.20 -7.99 -0.11
CA SER A 22 -11.48 -7.52 0.43
C SER A 22 -12.35 -6.91 -0.67
N HIS A 23 -11.75 -6.15 -1.60
CA HIS A 23 -12.49 -5.37 -2.60
C HIS A 23 -12.53 -6.03 -4.00
N SER A 24 -11.85 -7.16 -4.21
CA SER A 24 -11.82 -7.86 -5.52
C SER A 24 -13.19 -8.31 -6.00
N PHE A 25 -14.14 -8.50 -5.08
CA PHE A 25 -15.50 -8.92 -5.39
C PHE A 25 -16.45 -7.74 -5.57
N GLU A 26 -16.23 -6.63 -4.85
CA GLU A 26 -17.09 -5.44 -4.91
C GLU A 26 -17.04 -4.71 -6.26
N TYR A 27 -15.98 -4.94 -7.03
CA TYR A 27 -15.85 -4.43 -8.39
C TYR A 27 -16.86 -5.06 -9.36
N LEU A 28 -17.33 -6.28 -9.08
CA LEU A 28 -18.38 -6.95 -9.87
C LEU A 28 -19.78 -6.44 -9.51
N ASP A 29 -19.95 -5.89 -8.29
CA ASP A 29 -21.23 -5.41 -7.76
C ASP A 29 -21.48 -3.92 -8.05
N GLY A 30 -20.56 -3.23 -8.75
CA GLY A 30 -20.73 -1.84 -9.16
C GLY A 30 -20.63 -0.83 -8.00
N VAL A 31 -19.96 -1.21 -6.91
CA VAL A 31 -19.70 -0.34 -5.75
C VAL A 31 -18.85 0.86 -6.17
N ARG A 32 -19.14 2.05 -5.61
CA ARG A 32 -18.40 3.27 -5.96
C ARG A 32 -16.97 3.17 -5.43
N PHE A 33 -16.00 3.57 -6.26
CA PHE A 33 -14.58 3.61 -5.87
C PHE A 33 -14.32 4.32 -4.53
N SER A 34 -15.05 5.40 -4.23
CA SER A 34 -14.89 6.13 -2.96
C SER A 34 -15.23 5.29 -1.73
N GLU A 35 -16.11 4.30 -1.88
CA GLU A 35 -16.51 3.39 -0.80
C GLU A 35 -15.49 2.26 -0.62
N GLN A 36 -14.65 2.01 -1.64
CA GLN A 36 -13.57 1.03 -1.60
C GLN A 36 -12.26 1.60 -1.00
N LEU A 37 -12.18 2.92 -0.77
CA LEU A 37 -11.00 3.58 -0.18
C LEU A 37 -11.02 3.49 1.35
N ASP A 38 -10.83 2.28 1.87
CA ASP A 38 -10.85 2.00 3.29
C ASP A 38 -9.49 2.27 3.98
N VAL A 39 -9.41 1.92 5.27
CA VAL A 39 -8.20 2.10 6.08
C VAL A 39 -7.01 1.30 5.52
N ASP A 40 -7.23 0.09 5.01
CA ASP A 40 -6.16 -0.76 4.46
C ASP A 40 -5.59 -0.12 3.18
N PHE A 41 -6.41 0.51 2.35
CA PHE A 41 -5.94 1.31 1.20
C PHE A 41 -5.04 2.47 1.65
N TRP A 42 -5.48 3.27 2.61
CA TRP A 42 -4.71 4.43 3.07
C TRP A 42 -3.39 4.02 3.75
N LEU A 43 -3.39 2.92 4.51
CA LEU A 43 -2.18 2.34 5.10
C LEU A 43 -1.22 1.83 4.02
N CYS A 44 -1.74 1.20 2.96
CA CYS A 44 -0.95 0.81 1.80
C CYS A 44 -0.29 2.04 1.15
N MET A 45 -1.06 3.08 0.82
CA MET A 45 -0.52 4.30 0.19
C MET A 45 0.52 5.00 1.05
N ALA A 46 0.30 5.10 2.37
CA ALA A 46 1.26 5.70 3.29
C ALA A 46 2.57 4.91 3.37
N THR A 47 2.49 3.58 3.42
CA THR A 47 3.67 2.70 3.45
C THR A 47 4.41 2.65 2.12
N VAL A 48 3.70 2.72 0.98
CA VAL A 48 4.30 2.91 -0.35
C VAL A 48 5.09 4.22 -0.40
N ALA A 49 4.47 5.33 0.01
CA ALA A 49 5.13 6.64 0.01
C ALA A 49 6.39 6.64 0.90
N LEU A 50 6.30 6.02 2.08
CA LEU A 50 7.44 5.87 2.98
C LEU A 50 8.54 4.98 2.37
N ALA A 51 8.18 3.87 1.74
CA ALA A 51 9.12 2.99 1.06
C ALA A 51 9.83 3.72 -0.10
N LEU A 52 9.12 4.52 -0.90
CA LEU A 52 9.72 5.30 -1.98
C LEU A 52 10.70 6.33 -1.44
N PHE A 53 10.34 7.07 -0.38
CA PHE A 53 11.23 8.04 0.26
C PHE A 53 12.49 7.37 0.82
N LEU A 54 12.32 6.27 1.57
CA LEU A 54 13.45 5.54 2.15
C LEU A 54 14.31 4.86 1.09
N GLY A 55 13.71 4.38 0.00
CA GLY A 55 14.41 3.81 -1.15
C GLY A 55 15.24 4.86 -1.86
N ALA A 56 14.65 6.01 -2.19
CA ALA A 56 15.37 7.15 -2.76
C ALA A 56 16.55 7.56 -1.87
N ALA A 57 16.31 7.70 -0.56
CA ALA A 57 17.37 8.01 0.39
C ALA A 57 18.39 6.89 0.60
N THR A 58 18.12 5.64 0.22
CA THR A 58 19.08 4.52 0.34
C THR A 58 19.93 4.36 -0.92
N PHE A 59 19.36 4.64 -2.10
CA PHE A 59 19.97 4.29 -3.40
C PHE A 59 20.41 5.50 -4.25
N LEU A 60 19.98 6.72 -3.93
CA LEU A 60 20.39 7.96 -4.62
C LEU A 60 21.42 8.78 -3.82
N GLN A 61 21.90 8.24 -2.70
CA GLN A 61 23.09 8.73 -1.99
C GLN A 61 24.36 8.24 -2.68
#